data_AF-A0A671SEU6-F1
#
_entry.id   AF-A0A671SEU6-F1
#
_cell.length_a   1.000
_cell.length_b   1.000
_cell.length_c   1.000
_cell.angle_alpha   90.00
_cell.angle_beta   90.00
_cell.angle_gamma   90.00
#
_symmetry.space_group_name_H-M   'P 1'
#
loop_
_entity.id
_entity.type
_entity.pdbx_description
1 polymer ?
#
loop_
_entity_poly.entity_id
_entity_poly.type
_entity_poly.pdbx_seq_one_letter_code
_entity_poly.pdbx_strand_id
1 'polypeptide(L)'
;DIDCSERSSGDQKQEDELSVPTDLSEMLAAGTKEVHEKAENTEFVKDFLRGRIRKELFKLGHVALFFTYSAMEEQIERNKEHPHLAALYFPHELHRRDALARDLQYFYSEGWQNQISVSPATQRYVERIQQIGQDEPALLVAHAYTRYMGDLSGGQVLRKVAQRAMKLPPTGEGLNFYQFDVDFYVYFPRRAT
;
A
#
# COMPACT_ATOMS: atom_id res chain seq x y z
N ASP A 1 -34.18 66.89 -0.57
CA ASP A 1 -32.79 67.23 -0.88
C ASP A 1 -31.83 66.29 -0.18
N ILE A 2 -30.97 65.70 -1.00
CA ILE A 2 -29.68 65.04 -0.72
C ILE A 2 -29.73 63.56 -0.25
N ASP A 3 -29.63 62.73 -1.28
CA ASP A 3 -29.03 61.40 -1.41
C ASP A 3 -27.55 61.36 -0.97
N CYS A 4 -27.11 60.25 -0.37
CA CYS A 4 -25.94 59.47 -0.82
C CYS A 4 -25.50 58.44 0.24
N SER A 5 -25.43 57.18 -0.20
CA SER A 5 -24.41 56.13 0.09
C SER A 5 -23.86 56.02 1.52
N GLU A 6 -23.89 54.84 2.14
CA GLU A 6 -22.91 53.79 1.85
C GLU A 6 -23.47 52.38 2.15
N ARG A 7 -23.44 51.52 1.11
CA ARG A 7 -23.45 50.07 1.27
C ARG A 7 -22.07 49.66 1.76
N SER A 8 -21.97 49.16 2.99
CA SER A 8 -20.80 48.38 3.40
C SER A 8 -21.12 46.90 3.20
N SER A 9 -20.70 46.42 2.03
CA SER A 9 -20.47 45.01 1.72
C SER A 9 -19.35 44.50 2.62
N GLY A 10 -19.74 43.94 3.77
CA GLY A 10 -18.88 43.05 4.56
C GLY A 10 -18.78 41.72 3.86
N ASP A 11 -17.91 41.65 2.85
CA ASP A 11 -17.42 40.43 2.23
C ASP A 11 -16.65 39.66 3.32
N GLN A 12 -17.36 38.85 4.11
CA GLN A 12 -16.74 37.86 4.97
C GLN A 12 -16.12 36.80 4.05
N LYS A 13 -14.93 37.12 3.54
CA LYS A 13 -13.96 36.10 3.16
C LYS A 13 -13.70 35.29 4.41
N GLN A 14 -14.45 34.21 4.52
CA GLN A 14 -14.11 33.06 5.32
C GLN A 14 -12.77 32.59 4.76
N GLU A 15 -11.69 33.09 5.37
CA GLU A 15 -10.38 32.48 5.21
C GLU A 15 -10.58 31.03 5.65
N ASP A 16 -10.59 30.14 4.66
CA ASP A 16 -10.49 28.70 4.83
C ASP A 16 -9.20 28.47 5.63
N GLU A 17 -9.33 28.48 6.96
CA GLU A 17 -8.33 27.98 7.87
C GLU A 17 -8.18 26.51 7.50
N LEU A 18 -7.20 26.18 6.65
CA LEU A 18 -6.90 24.81 6.23
C LEU A 18 -6.86 23.97 7.51
N SER A 19 -7.92 23.19 7.75
CA SER A 19 -8.01 22.40 8.97
C SER A 19 -6.83 21.44 8.96
N VAL A 20 -5.90 21.65 9.89
CA VAL A 20 -4.79 20.71 10.10
C VAL A 20 -5.41 19.33 10.24
N PRO A 21 -5.00 18.33 9.43
CA PRO A 21 -5.56 17.00 9.50
C PRO A 21 -5.53 16.50 10.95
N THR A 22 -6.70 16.25 11.54
CA THR A 22 -6.80 15.80 12.94
C THR A 22 -6.81 14.28 13.03
N ASP A 23 -7.27 13.59 11.99
CA ASP A 23 -7.31 12.14 11.95
C ASP A 23 -6.01 11.55 11.40
N LEU A 24 -5.56 10.45 12.00
CA LEU A 24 -4.31 9.79 11.63
C LEU A 24 -4.28 9.37 10.15
N SER A 25 -5.42 8.97 9.59
CA SER A 25 -5.55 8.59 8.17
C SER A 25 -5.28 9.77 7.24
N GLU A 26 -5.81 10.95 7.56
CA GLU A 26 -5.59 12.18 6.81
C GLU A 26 -4.16 12.69 6.98
N MET A 27 -3.60 12.61 8.19
CA MET A 27 -2.20 12.95 8.46
C MET A 27 -1.24 12.07 7.66
N LEU A 28 -1.49 10.75 7.60
CA LEU A 28 -0.68 9.82 6.81
C LEU A 28 -0.80 10.10 5.32
N ALA A 29 -2.01 10.36 4.81
CA ALA A 29 -2.23 10.69 3.40
C ALA A 29 -1.53 11.99 3.01
N ALA A 30 -1.70 13.05 3.81
CA ALA A 30 -1.06 14.34 3.58
C ALA A 30 0.47 14.23 3.70
N GLY A 31 0.96 13.59 4.75
CA GLY A 31 2.40 13.44 5.03
C GLY A 31 3.15 12.57 4.03
N THR A 32 2.46 11.67 3.32
CA THR A 32 3.06 10.80 2.30
C THR A 32 2.84 11.27 0.87
N LYS A 33 2.06 12.34 0.64
CA LYS A 33 1.67 12.80 -0.69
C LYS A 33 2.87 13.03 -1.63
N GLU A 34 3.86 13.80 -1.21
CA GLU A 34 5.01 14.12 -2.07
C GLU A 34 5.85 12.89 -2.41
N VAL A 35 6.06 11.99 -1.44
CA VAL A 35 6.85 10.77 -1.66
C VAL A 35 6.08 9.75 -2.49
N HIS A 36 4.75 9.72 -2.37
CA HIS A 36 3.87 8.94 -3.22
C HIS A 36 3.94 9.43 -4.68
N GLU A 37 3.79 10.74 -4.92
CA GLU A 37 3.92 11.32 -6.26
C GLU A 37 5.29 11.05 -6.88
N LYS A 38 6.37 11.14 -6.09
CA LYS A 38 7.72 10.78 -6.54
C LYS A 38 7.83 9.29 -6.90
N ALA A 39 7.26 8.40 -6.09
CA ALA A 39 7.28 6.97 -6.33
C ALA A 39 6.54 6.58 -7.63
N GLU A 40 5.35 7.15 -7.86
CA GLU A 40 4.58 6.94 -9.10
C GLU A 40 5.29 7.49 -10.34
N ASN A 41 6.11 8.53 -10.17
CA ASN A 41 6.85 9.16 -11.24
C ASN A 41 8.19 8.50 -11.59
N THR A 42 8.58 7.43 -10.90
CA THR A 42 9.77 6.66 -11.25
C THR A 42 9.62 6.03 -12.64
N GLU A 43 10.74 5.86 -13.35
CA GLU A 43 10.74 5.25 -14.68
C GLU A 43 10.15 3.84 -14.66
N PHE A 44 10.47 3.06 -13.63
CA PHE A 44 9.91 1.72 -13.44
C PHE A 44 8.37 1.73 -13.39
N VAL A 45 7.76 2.60 -12.58
CA VAL A 45 6.29 2.66 -12.46
C VAL A 45 5.65 3.19 -13.74
N LYS A 46 6.25 4.22 -14.36
CA LYS A 46 5.78 4.75 -15.65
C LYS A 46 5.81 3.69 -16.76
N ASP A 47 6.87 2.91 -16.83
CA ASP A 47 6.99 1.81 -17.79
C ASP A 47 6.01 0.70 -17.49
N PHE A 48 5.84 0.38 -16.21
CA PHE A 48 4.84 -0.57 -15.77
C PHE A 48 3.45 -0.16 -16.25
N LEU A 49 3.00 1.06 -15.96
CA LEU A 49 1.67 1.55 -16.32
C LEU A 49 1.44 1.63 -17.84
N ARG A 50 2.50 1.83 -18.63
CA ARG A 50 2.46 1.77 -20.10
C ARG A 50 2.46 0.33 -20.66
N GLY A 51 2.47 -0.69 -19.79
CA GLY A 51 2.53 -2.10 -20.18
C GLY A 51 3.91 -2.54 -20.67
N ARG A 52 4.95 -1.73 -20.48
CA ARG A 52 6.34 -2.06 -20.87
C ARG A 52 7.04 -2.83 -19.74
N ILE A 53 6.46 -3.97 -19.37
CA ILE A 53 6.90 -4.77 -18.22
C ILE A 53 7.77 -5.93 -18.71
N ARG A 54 9.01 -6.00 -18.20
CA ARG A 54 9.84 -7.20 -18.35
C ARG A 54 9.42 -8.23 -17.30
N LYS A 55 9.08 -9.45 -17.74
CA LYS A 55 8.66 -10.55 -16.85
C LYS A 55 9.66 -10.79 -15.70
N GLU A 56 10.96 -10.76 -15.99
CA GLU A 56 11.99 -10.94 -14.95
C GLU A 56 12.00 -9.82 -13.90
N LEU A 57 11.72 -8.56 -14.29
CA LEU A 57 11.59 -7.48 -13.31
C LEU A 57 10.33 -7.64 -12.46
N PHE A 58 9.24 -8.12 -13.05
CA PHE A 58 8.01 -8.41 -12.32
C PHE A 58 8.23 -9.50 -11.26
N LYS A 59 8.96 -10.56 -11.63
CA LYS A 59 9.36 -11.64 -10.73
C LYS A 59 10.23 -11.13 -9.59
N LEU A 60 11.28 -10.34 -9.89
CA LEU A 60 12.13 -9.72 -8.86
C LEU A 60 11.34 -8.80 -7.92
N GLY A 61 10.37 -8.06 -8.46
CA GLY A 61 9.42 -7.29 -7.67
C GLY A 61 8.65 -8.18 -6.69
N HIS A 62 8.09 -9.30 -7.15
CA HIS A 62 7.37 -10.26 -6.29
C HIS A 62 8.27 -10.89 -5.23
N VAL A 63 9.54 -11.16 -5.54
CA VAL A 63 10.52 -11.62 -4.54
C VAL A 63 10.72 -10.56 -3.46
N ALA A 64 10.93 -9.30 -3.85
CA ALA A 64 11.10 -8.20 -2.90
C ALA A 64 9.85 -8.01 -2.02
N LEU A 65 8.65 -8.09 -2.61
CA LEU A 65 7.40 -8.03 -1.87
C LEU A 65 7.26 -9.23 -0.92
N PHE A 66 7.54 -10.46 -1.38
CA PHE A 66 7.43 -11.65 -0.53
C PHE A 66 8.22 -11.52 0.78
N PHE A 67 9.49 -11.10 0.71
CA PHE A 67 10.29 -10.88 1.91
C PHE A 67 9.78 -9.71 2.76
N THR A 68 9.38 -8.60 2.13
CA THR A 68 8.85 -7.42 2.83
C THR A 68 7.57 -7.72 3.60
N TYR A 69 6.59 -8.37 2.96
CA TYR A 69 5.33 -8.75 3.59
C TYR A 69 5.52 -9.86 4.61
N SER A 70 6.43 -10.82 4.36
CA SER A 70 6.75 -11.84 5.37
C SER A 70 7.22 -11.21 6.68
N ALA A 71 8.15 -10.25 6.60
CA ALA A 71 8.64 -9.55 7.78
C ALA A 71 7.55 -8.69 8.44
N MET A 72 6.78 -7.96 7.65
CA MET A 72 5.71 -7.08 8.15
C MET A 72 4.62 -7.88 8.85
N GLU A 73 4.14 -8.96 8.23
CA GLU A 73 3.07 -9.80 8.77
C GLU A 73 3.54 -10.60 9.99
N GLU A 74 4.80 -11.03 10.04
CA GLU A 74 5.39 -11.61 11.25
C GLU A 74 5.40 -10.62 12.42
N GLN A 75 5.79 -9.36 12.18
CA GLN A 75 5.77 -8.33 13.22
C GLN A 75 4.35 -7.90 13.62
N ILE A 76 3.40 -7.89 12.68
CA ILE A 76 1.97 -7.67 12.98
C ILE A 76 1.45 -8.81 13.87
N GLU A 77 1.73 -10.06 13.52
CA GLU A 77 1.31 -11.23 14.31
C GLU A 77 1.88 -11.18 15.73
N ARG A 78 3.17 -10.86 15.86
CA ARG A 78 3.86 -10.72 17.15
C ARG A 78 3.23 -9.65 18.04
N ASN A 79 2.72 -8.58 17.45
CA ASN A 79 2.19 -7.41 18.15
C ASN A 79 0.66 -7.27 18.05
N LYS A 80 -0.06 -8.33 17.68
CA LYS A 80 -1.51 -8.26 17.42
C LYS A 80 -2.36 -7.83 18.61
N GLU A 81 -1.89 -8.08 19.84
CA GLU A 81 -2.57 -7.67 21.08
C GLU A 81 -2.11 -6.28 21.57
N HIS A 82 -1.20 -5.61 20.86
CA HIS A 82 -0.69 -4.30 21.27
C HIS A 82 -1.83 -3.26 21.19
N PRO A 83 -2.08 -2.45 22.25
CA PRO A 83 -3.26 -1.57 22.33
C PRO A 83 -3.44 -0.61 21.14
N HIS A 84 -2.34 -0.15 20.55
CA HIS A 84 -2.36 0.77 19.39
C HIS A 84 -2.40 0.07 18.02
N LEU A 85 -2.32 -1.27 17.96
CA LEU A 85 -2.33 -2.04 16.71
C LEU A 85 -3.50 -3.02 16.61
N ALA A 86 -4.06 -3.48 17.72
CA ALA A 86 -5.09 -4.51 17.74
C ALA A 86 -6.30 -4.17 16.85
N ALA A 87 -6.68 -2.88 16.80
CA ALA A 87 -7.76 -2.38 15.94
C ALA A 87 -7.47 -2.48 14.42
N LEU A 88 -6.20 -2.70 14.05
CA LEU A 88 -5.72 -2.80 12.67
C LEU A 88 -5.35 -4.23 12.26
N TYR A 89 -5.64 -5.22 13.12
CA TYR A 89 -5.33 -6.61 12.88
C TYR A 89 -6.41 -7.28 12.00
N PHE A 90 -6.18 -7.25 10.68
CA PHE A 90 -7.05 -7.84 9.64
C PHE A 90 -6.30 -8.89 8.81
N PRO A 91 -5.87 -10.00 9.41
CA PRO A 91 -5.00 -10.97 8.74
C PRO A 91 -5.68 -11.67 7.57
N HIS A 92 -6.97 -12.00 7.70
CA HIS A 92 -7.72 -12.69 6.66
C HIS A 92 -7.88 -11.81 5.41
N GLU A 93 -8.16 -10.54 5.63
CA GLU A 93 -8.47 -9.59 4.56
C GLU A 93 -7.21 -9.03 3.92
N LEU A 94 -6.16 -8.73 4.70
CA LEU A 94 -5.01 -7.96 4.24
C LEU A 94 -3.73 -8.77 4.03
N HIS A 95 -3.48 -9.86 4.75
CA HIS A 95 -2.18 -10.55 4.63
C HIS A 95 -1.95 -11.09 3.21
N ARG A 96 -0.76 -10.84 2.67
CA ARG A 96 -0.35 -11.10 1.29
C ARG A 96 0.76 -12.15 1.17
N ARG A 97 1.47 -12.52 2.25
CA ARG A 97 2.59 -13.47 2.18
C ARG A 97 2.22 -14.75 1.43
N ASP A 98 1.09 -15.35 1.76
CA ASP A 98 0.68 -16.64 1.17
C ASP A 98 0.25 -16.47 -0.30
N ALA A 99 -0.36 -15.33 -0.65
CA ALA A 99 -0.66 -14.97 -2.03
C ALA A 99 0.62 -14.78 -2.86
N LEU A 100 1.62 -14.10 -2.30
CA LEU A 100 2.94 -13.91 -2.90
C LEU A 100 3.69 -15.24 -3.07
N ALA A 101 3.59 -16.16 -2.10
CA ALA A 101 4.16 -17.50 -2.21
C ALA A 101 3.55 -18.28 -3.39
N ARG A 102 2.23 -18.20 -3.59
CA ARG A 102 1.56 -18.81 -4.76
C ARG A 102 2.03 -18.19 -6.08
N ASP A 103 2.19 -16.87 -6.12
CA ASP A 103 2.70 -16.18 -7.32
C ASP A 103 4.15 -16.56 -7.62
N LEU A 104 5.00 -16.67 -6.60
CA LEU A 104 6.38 -17.12 -6.79
C LEU A 104 6.45 -18.58 -7.26
N GLN A 105 5.62 -19.47 -6.72
CA GLN A 105 5.49 -20.83 -7.23
C GLN A 105 5.03 -20.86 -8.69
N TYR A 106 4.11 -19.99 -9.09
CA TYR A 106 3.71 -19.86 -10.50
C TYR A 106 4.89 -19.43 -11.40
N PHE A 107 5.70 -18.47 -10.97
CA PHE A 107 6.77 -17.91 -11.79
C PHE A 107 8.08 -18.71 -11.82
N TYR A 108 8.38 -19.42 -10.73
CA TYR A 108 9.63 -20.16 -10.54
C TYR A 108 9.42 -21.68 -10.44
N SER A 109 8.18 -22.14 -10.52
CA SER A 109 7.80 -23.55 -10.39
C SER A 109 8.09 -24.13 -9.00
N GLU A 110 8.08 -25.46 -8.87
CA GLU A 110 8.42 -26.15 -7.64
C GLU A 110 9.85 -25.83 -7.17
N GLY A 111 10.05 -25.74 -5.85
CA GLY A 111 11.34 -25.39 -5.28
C GLY A 111 11.74 -23.91 -5.48
N TRP A 112 10.78 -23.02 -5.73
CA TRP A 112 11.02 -21.58 -5.92
C TRP A 112 11.82 -20.94 -4.78
N GLN A 113 11.68 -21.41 -3.55
CA GLN A 113 12.41 -20.90 -2.38
C GLN A 113 13.93 -20.99 -2.57
N ASN A 114 14.41 -22.00 -3.29
CA ASN A 114 15.83 -22.20 -3.57
C ASN A 114 16.34 -21.34 -4.75
N GLN A 115 15.44 -20.70 -5.49
CA GLN A 115 15.75 -19.91 -6.68
C GLN A 115 15.73 -18.40 -6.43
N ILE A 116 15.17 -17.97 -5.30
CA ILE A 116 15.03 -16.56 -4.96
C ILE A 116 16.08 -16.16 -3.92
N SER A 117 16.48 -14.90 -3.97
CA SER A 117 17.37 -14.31 -2.96
C SER A 117 16.90 -12.90 -2.63
N VAL A 118 17.11 -12.51 -1.38
CA VAL A 118 16.79 -11.16 -0.92
C VAL A 118 17.82 -10.18 -1.49
N SER A 119 17.34 -9.10 -2.11
CA SER A 119 18.23 -8.04 -2.59
C SER A 119 18.74 -7.18 -1.43
N PRO A 120 19.90 -6.51 -1.53
CA PRO A 120 20.38 -5.60 -0.48
C PRO A 120 19.39 -4.49 -0.11
N ALA A 121 18.61 -4.00 -1.08
CA ALA A 121 17.59 -2.98 -0.84
C ALA A 121 16.39 -3.54 -0.05
N THR A 122 15.94 -4.75 -0.43
CA THR A 122 14.88 -5.47 0.28
C THR A 122 15.31 -5.82 1.70
N GLN A 123 16.56 -6.28 1.87
CA GLN A 123 17.12 -6.65 3.16
C GLN A 123 17.08 -5.48 4.15
N ARG A 124 17.50 -4.28 3.74
CA ARG A 124 17.39 -3.07 4.57
C ARG A 124 15.95 -2.75 4.97
N TYR A 125 14.99 -3.00 4.07
CA TYR A 125 13.59 -2.76 4.38
C TYR A 125 13.06 -3.78 5.41
N VAL A 126 13.38 -5.07 5.22
CA VAL A 126 13.07 -6.13 6.17
C VAL A 126 13.64 -5.84 7.55
N GLU A 127 14.92 -5.44 7.63
CA GLU A 127 15.59 -5.08 8.88
C GLU A 127 14.88 -3.91 9.59
N ARG A 128 14.48 -2.87 8.85
CA ARG A 128 13.75 -1.75 9.44
C ARG A 128 12.39 -2.16 9.98
N ILE A 129 11.65 -3.01 9.27
CA ILE A 129 10.36 -3.53 9.72
C ILE A 129 10.54 -4.35 11.00
N GLN A 130 11.54 -5.24 11.03
CA GLN A 130 11.86 -6.06 12.20
C GLN A 130 12.26 -5.21 13.40
N GLN A 131 13.09 -4.18 13.18
CA GLN A 131 13.47 -3.23 14.22
C GLN A 131 12.24 -2.51 14.80
N ILE A 132 11.41 -1.93 13.94
CA ILE A 132 10.18 -1.23 14.39
C ILE A 132 9.25 -2.17 15.14
N GLY A 133 9.04 -3.39 14.65
CA GLY A 133 8.19 -4.36 15.32
C GLY A 133 8.70 -4.85 16.68
N GLN A 134 10.00 -4.67 16.96
CA GLN A 134 10.62 -5.02 18.23
C GLN A 134 10.65 -3.83 19.20
N ASP A 135 11.07 -2.67 18.70
CA ASP A 135 11.44 -1.54 19.54
C ASP A 135 10.29 -0.53 19.67
N GLU A 136 9.51 -0.33 18.60
CA GLU A 136 8.47 0.70 18.51
C GLU A 136 7.20 0.17 17.81
N PRO A 137 6.51 -0.87 18.34
CA PRO A 137 5.46 -1.58 17.60
C PRO A 137 4.35 -0.67 17.06
N ALA A 138 3.96 0.38 17.79
CA ALA A 138 2.95 1.33 17.35
C ALA A 138 3.25 1.93 15.96
N LEU A 139 4.53 2.08 15.58
CA LEU A 139 4.93 2.61 14.28
C LEU A 139 4.78 1.61 13.13
N LEU A 140 4.47 0.34 13.40
CA LEU A 140 4.12 -0.64 12.35
C LEU A 140 2.92 -0.18 11.52
N VAL A 141 2.02 0.65 12.09
CA VAL A 141 0.89 1.24 11.34
C VAL A 141 1.36 2.00 10.10
N ALA A 142 2.51 2.68 10.15
CA ALA A 142 3.02 3.43 9.02
C ALA A 142 3.43 2.50 7.85
N HIS A 143 4.02 1.35 8.18
CA HIS A 143 4.38 0.33 7.19
C HIS A 143 3.14 -0.35 6.61
N ALA A 144 2.22 -0.78 7.48
CA ALA A 144 0.95 -1.41 7.07
C ALA A 144 0.13 -0.47 6.18
N TYR A 145 -0.01 0.80 6.57
CA TYR A 145 -0.68 1.84 5.79
C TYR A 145 -0.06 1.98 4.40
N THR A 146 1.26 2.20 4.34
CA THR A 146 1.98 2.44 3.07
C THR A 146 1.81 1.27 2.10
N ARG A 147 1.76 0.04 2.62
CA ARG A 147 1.63 -1.18 1.81
C ARG A 147 0.18 -1.48 1.45
N TYR A 148 -0.67 -1.76 2.43
CA TYR A 148 -2.03 -2.25 2.18
C TYR A 148 -2.91 -1.20 1.50
N MET A 149 -2.82 0.09 1.86
CA MET A 149 -3.62 1.13 1.19
C MET A 149 -3.19 1.32 -0.27
N GLY A 150 -1.90 1.18 -0.57
CA GLY A 150 -1.40 1.19 -1.95
C GLY A 150 -1.92 0.01 -2.77
N ASP A 151 -1.99 -1.18 -2.18
CA ASP A 151 -2.47 -2.38 -2.86
C ASP A 151 -3.98 -2.33 -3.15
N LEU A 152 -4.76 -1.80 -2.21
CA LEU A 152 -6.22 -1.69 -2.34
C LEU A 152 -6.66 -0.60 -3.33
N SER A 153 -5.82 0.42 -3.53
CA SER A 153 -6.08 1.55 -4.44
C SER A 153 -5.45 1.32 -5.82
N GLY A 154 -4.15 1.59 -5.97
CA GLY A 154 -3.41 1.49 -7.22
C GLY A 154 -3.15 0.05 -7.67
N GLY A 155 -3.13 -0.91 -6.74
CA GLY A 155 -2.86 -2.32 -7.04
C GLY A 155 -3.82 -2.93 -8.06
N GLN A 156 -5.10 -2.51 -8.08
CA GLN A 156 -6.07 -3.02 -9.06
C GLN A 156 -5.78 -2.55 -10.49
N VAL A 157 -5.22 -1.35 -10.64
CA VAL A 157 -4.73 -0.86 -11.94
C VAL A 157 -3.50 -1.67 -12.36
N LEU A 158 -2.53 -1.84 -11.44
CA LEU A 158 -1.32 -2.62 -11.71
C LEU A 158 -1.65 -4.07 -12.10
N ARG A 159 -2.61 -4.71 -11.44
CA ARG A 159 -3.11 -6.05 -11.78
C ARG A 159 -3.56 -6.14 -13.23
N LYS A 160 -4.42 -5.22 -13.67
CA LYS A 160 -4.96 -5.20 -15.05
C LYS A 160 -3.85 -5.00 -16.07
N VAL A 161 -2.89 -4.13 -15.78
CA VAL A 161 -1.77 -3.85 -16.67
C VAL A 161 -0.83 -5.06 -16.76
N ALA A 162 -0.46 -5.66 -15.62
CA ALA A 162 0.37 -6.86 -15.55
C ALA A 162 -0.27 -8.04 -16.31
N GLN A 163 -1.56 -8.29 -16.11
CA GLN A 163 -2.29 -9.36 -16.78
C GLN A 163 -2.21 -9.23 -18.30
N ARG A 164 -2.48 -8.02 -18.83
CA ARG A 164 -2.46 -7.75 -20.27
C ARG A 164 -1.04 -7.82 -20.84
N ALA A 165 -0.08 -7.14 -20.21
CA ALA A 165 1.29 -7.01 -20.70
C ALA A 165 2.01 -8.37 -20.75
N MET A 166 1.82 -9.22 -19.74
CA MET A 166 2.47 -10.53 -19.65
C MET A 166 1.61 -11.70 -20.14
N LYS A 167 0.39 -11.42 -20.63
CA LYS A 167 -0.58 -12.43 -21.10
C LYS A 167 -0.87 -13.52 -20.04
N LEU A 168 -1.05 -13.09 -18.78
CA LEU A 168 -1.35 -13.99 -17.67
C LEU A 168 -2.80 -14.51 -17.76
N PRO A 169 -3.08 -15.73 -17.26
CA PRO A 169 -4.37 -16.36 -17.43
C PRO A 169 -5.49 -15.57 -16.71
N PRO A 170 -6.74 -15.68 -17.19
CA PRO A 170 -7.89 -15.05 -16.56
C PRO A 170 -8.25 -15.65 -15.19
N THR A 171 -7.71 -16.84 -14.87
CA THR A 171 -7.84 -17.53 -13.59
C THR A 171 -7.18 -16.77 -12.43
N GLY A 172 -6.28 -15.83 -12.72
CA GLY A 172 -5.61 -15.00 -11.71
C GLY A 172 -4.27 -15.57 -11.21
N GLU A 173 -3.83 -16.71 -11.74
CA GLU A 173 -2.51 -17.28 -11.42
C GLU A 173 -1.37 -16.32 -11.80
N GLY A 174 -0.40 -16.17 -10.91
CA GLY A 174 0.68 -15.17 -11.03
C GLY A 174 0.27 -13.74 -10.66
N LEU A 175 -0.97 -13.52 -10.19
CA LEU A 175 -1.50 -12.25 -9.70
C LEU A 175 -2.34 -12.41 -8.42
N ASN A 176 -2.08 -13.44 -7.62
CA ASN A 176 -2.78 -13.67 -6.35
C ASN A 176 -2.57 -12.50 -5.38
N PHE A 177 -1.39 -11.88 -5.37
CA PHE A 177 -1.06 -10.73 -4.53
C PHE A 177 -2.11 -9.60 -4.61
N TYR A 178 -2.62 -9.34 -5.82
CA TYR A 178 -3.58 -8.28 -6.10
C TYR A 178 -5.05 -8.66 -5.84
N GLN A 179 -5.31 -9.88 -5.37
CA GLN A 179 -6.66 -10.38 -5.14
C GLN A 179 -6.99 -10.32 -3.65
N PHE A 180 -7.95 -9.48 -3.30
CA PHE A 180 -8.48 -9.34 -1.95
C PHE A 180 -9.90 -9.90 -1.92
N ASP A 181 -10.30 -10.53 -0.82
CA ASP A 181 -11.67 -10.99 -0.66
C ASP A 181 -12.65 -9.81 -0.70
N VAL A 182 -13.66 -9.94 -1.54
CA VAL A 182 -14.57 -8.86 -1.96
C VAL A 182 -15.48 -8.36 -0.84
N ASP A 183 -15.66 -9.13 0.24
CA ASP A 183 -16.44 -8.69 1.40
C ASP A 183 -15.75 -7.52 2.16
N PHE A 184 -14.47 -7.28 1.93
CA PHE A 184 -13.75 -6.18 2.58
C PHE A 184 -14.07 -4.79 1.99
N TYR A 185 -14.25 -4.69 0.65
CA TYR A 185 -14.52 -3.42 -0.03
C TYR A 185 -15.87 -2.80 0.36
N VAL A 186 -16.82 -3.62 0.82
CA VAL A 186 -18.16 -3.17 1.25
C VAL A 186 -18.16 -2.69 2.71
N TYR A 187 -17.21 -3.15 3.54
CA TYR A 187 -17.22 -2.95 4.99
C TYR A 187 -16.17 -1.98 5.54
N PHE A 188 -15.04 -1.77 4.85
CA PHE A 188 -13.93 -0.96 5.40
C PHE A 188 -14.26 0.52 5.71
N PRO A 189 -15.05 1.27 4.91
CA PRO A 189 -15.34 2.67 5.23
C PRO A 189 -16.33 2.89 6.38
N ARG A 190 -16.91 1.83 6.99
CA ARG A 190 -17.92 1.96 8.06
C ARG A 190 -17.40 1.72 9.49
N ARG A 191 -16.12 1.38 9.67
CA ARG A 191 -15.50 1.19 10.99
C ARG A 191 -14.41 2.22 11.32
N ALA A 192 -14.05 3.07 10.37
CA ALA A 192 -13.02 4.10 10.51
C ALA A 192 -13.60 5.51 10.67
N THR A 193 -14.87 5.62 11.07
CA THR A 193 -15.58 6.87 11.42
C THR A 193 -16.22 6.71 12.78
#